data_AF-A0A1S2PYP3-F1
#
_entry.id   AF-A0A1S2PYP3-F1
#
_cell.length_a   1.000
_cell.length_b   1.000
_cell.length_c   1.000
_cell.angle_alpha   90.00
_cell.angle_beta   90.00
_cell.angle_gamma   90.00
#
_symmetry.space_group_name_H-M   'P 1'
#
loop_
_entity.id
_entity.type
_entity.pdbx_description
1 polymer ?
#
loop_
_entity_poly.entity_id
_entity_poly.type
_entity_poly.pdbx_seq_one_letter_code
_entity_poly.pdbx_strand_id
1 'polypeptide(L)'
;MSIRPYSANAAPSGVGWPRGRTSERSDNGPADAARTLISRTVTLVRQLTEREHPPRLWVLGHAGRSPLSIAAVRGLFRTAAYEHPELRATVLEVAEEGMPYTAVVGELLDESQPPAEIALLPEGRHVAQMLNGPGSVGTGTAASATPPVPPGAAYLVTGGLGGLGLLTVEWLARRGAGRIVISGRSAPMTAGLPAASRR
;
A
#
# COMPACT_ATOMS: atom_id res chain seq x y z
N MET A 1 10.10 42.62 -19.86
CA MET A 1 10.81 41.54 -19.13
C MET A 1 10.16 40.23 -19.53
N SER A 2 10.82 39.48 -20.42
CA SER A 2 10.28 38.32 -21.13
C SER A 2 10.96 37.06 -20.60
N ILE A 3 10.18 36.08 -20.15
CA ILE A 3 10.67 34.79 -19.66
C ILE A 3 10.41 33.77 -20.77
N ARG A 4 11.49 33.21 -21.31
CA ARG A 4 11.45 32.13 -22.30
C ARG A 4 11.13 30.78 -21.61
N PRO A 5 10.31 29.91 -22.22
CA PRO A 5 10.14 28.54 -21.74
C PRO A 5 11.37 27.69 -22.09
N TYR A 6 11.71 26.80 -21.14
CA TYR A 6 12.79 25.83 -21.18
C TYR A 6 12.52 24.76 -22.25
N SER A 7 13.45 24.57 -23.18
CA SER A 7 13.37 23.54 -24.22
C SER A 7 13.83 22.18 -23.68
N ALA A 8 12.95 21.19 -23.69
CA ALA A 8 13.32 19.80 -23.50
C ALA A 8 13.92 19.25 -24.80
N ASN A 9 15.24 19.00 -24.83
CA ASN A 9 15.79 18.04 -25.78
C ASN A 9 17.09 17.40 -25.25
N ALA A 10 17.26 16.12 -25.61
CA ALA A 10 18.34 15.19 -25.29
C ALA A 10 18.21 14.37 -23.98
N ALA A 11 17.67 13.15 -24.10
CA ALA A 11 18.02 12.04 -23.22
C ALA A 11 19.00 11.10 -23.98
N PRO A 12 20.19 10.80 -23.42
CA PRO A 12 21.23 10.04 -24.07
C PRO A 12 20.99 8.53 -24.05
N SER A 13 21.51 7.85 -25.07
CA SER A 13 21.74 6.42 -25.13
C SER A 13 22.71 5.98 -24.02
N GLY A 14 22.23 5.16 -23.08
CA GLY A 14 23.09 4.47 -22.10
C GLY A 14 22.44 4.27 -20.74
N VAL A 15 21.60 3.24 -20.59
CA VAL A 15 21.20 2.78 -19.23
C VAL A 15 22.26 1.80 -18.75
N GLY A 16 23.20 2.29 -17.96
CA GLY A 16 24.12 1.49 -17.16
C GLY A 16 23.42 1.01 -15.89
N TRP A 17 23.41 -0.31 -15.67
CA TRP A 17 22.98 -0.90 -14.40
C TRP A 17 24.07 -0.63 -13.34
N PRO A 18 23.76 0.02 -12.20
CA PRO A 18 24.76 0.21 -11.16
C PRO A 18 25.21 -1.16 -10.62
N ARG A 19 26.49 -1.47 -10.83
CA ARG A 19 27.18 -2.59 -10.16
C ARG A 19 27.12 -2.37 -8.65
N GLY A 20 26.79 -3.44 -7.95
CA GLY A 20 26.55 -3.46 -6.51
C GLY A 20 27.67 -2.80 -5.72
N ARG A 21 27.26 -1.92 -4.81
CA ARG A 21 27.99 -1.65 -3.59
C ARG A 21 27.18 -2.32 -2.49
N THR A 22 27.66 -3.45 -1.98
CA THR A 22 27.17 -4.04 -0.74
C THR A 22 27.55 -3.07 0.37
N SER A 23 26.68 -2.09 0.64
CA SER A 23 26.66 -1.45 1.94
C SER A 23 26.26 -2.52 2.95
N GLU A 24 27.05 -2.71 3.99
CA GLU A 24 26.68 -3.47 5.16
C GLU A 24 25.28 -3.03 5.62
N ARG A 25 24.30 -3.92 5.43
CA ARG A 25 22.91 -3.72 5.78
C ARG A 25 22.76 -4.01 7.27
N SER A 26 23.08 -3.04 8.13
CA SER A 26 22.44 -2.99 9.44
C SER A 26 21.15 -2.16 9.32
N ASP A 27 20.15 -2.59 10.08
CA ASP A 27 18.74 -2.16 10.11
C ASP A 27 17.78 -2.70 9.04
N ASN A 28 16.82 -3.48 9.54
CA ASN A 28 15.65 -4.04 8.87
C ASN A 28 14.96 -2.97 8.00
N GLY A 29 14.74 -3.26 6.71
CA GLY A 29 14.08 -2.31 5.80
C GLY A 29 12.62 -2.03 6.21
N PRO A 30 11.95 -1.04 5.60
CA PRO A 30 10.56 -0.69 5.94
C PRO A 30 9.58 -1.88 5.93
N ALA A 31 9.79 -2.84 5.02
CA ALA A 31 9.00 -4.07 4.96
C ALA A 31 9.29 -5.05 6.12
N ASP A 32 10.55 -5.15 6.54
CA ASP A 32 10.98 -5.99 7.67
C ASP A 32 10.46 -5.40 8.99
N ALA A 33 10.48 -4.07 9.13
CA ALA A 33 9.88 -3.35 10.24
C ALA A 33 8.35 -3.57 10.29
N ALA A 34 7.66 -3.43 9.16
CA ALA A 34 6.22 -3.71 9.06
C ALA A 34 5.90 -5.15 9.44
N ARG A 35 6.65 -6.13 8.93
CA ARG A 35 6.48 -7.56 9.27
C ARG A 35 6.67 -7.81 10.77
N THR A 36 7.68 -7.20 11.37
CA THR A 36 7.95 -7.32 12.80
C THR A 36 6.80 -6.75 13.63
N LEU A 37 6.30 -5.57 13.27
CA LEU A 37 5.15 -4.95 13.93
C LEU A 37 3.91 -5.85 13.83
N ILE A 38 3.54 -6.30 12.62
CA ILE A 38 2.40 -7.20 12.41
C ILE A 38 2.52 -8.46 13.28
N SER A 39 3.71 -9.08 13.31
CA SER A 39 3.91 -10.32 14.08
C SER A 39 3.68 -10.08 15.57
N ARG A 40 4.17 -8.95 16.11
CA ARG A 40 3.90 -8.56 17.50
C ARG A 40 2.43 -8.26 17.74
N THR A 41 1.78 -7.54 16.83
CA THR A 41 0.36 -7.19 16.93
C THR A 41 -0.53 -8.43 16.89
N VAL A 42 -0.25 -9.40 16.02
CA VAL A 42 -0.98 -10.68 15.98
C VAL A 42 -0.85 -11.44 17.30
N THR A 43 0.36 -11.49 17.87
CA THR A 43 0.57 -12.12 19.19
C THR A 43 -0.22 -11.42 20.28
N LEU A 44 -0.23 -10.08 20.31
CA LEU A 44 -1.03 -9.30 21.26
C LEU A 44 -2.53 -9.58 21.10
N VAL A 45 -3.04 -9.57 19.86
CA VAL A 45 -4.46 -9.89 19.59
C VAL A 45 -4.81 -11.26 20.15
N ARG A 46 -4.01 -12.30 19.88
CA ARG A 46 -4.24 -13.65 20.40
C ARG A 46 -4.26 -13.71 21.93
N GLN A 47 -3.33 -13.03 22.60
CA GLN A 47 -3.29 -13.02 24.06
C GLN A 47 -4.46 -12.25 24.68
N LEU A 48 -4.93 -11.19 24.02
CA LEU A 48 -6.04 -10.39 24.52
C LEU A 48 -7.38 -11.10 24.35
N THR A 49 -7.56 -11.90 23.29
CA THR A 49 -8.80 -12.64 23.03
C THR A 49 -8.97 -13.86 23.93
N GLU A 50 -7.90 -14.36 24.54
CA GLU A 50 -7.96 -15.42 25.57
C GLU A 50 -8.43 -14.92 26.94
N ARG A 51 -8.60 -13.60 27.13
CA ARG A 51 -9.05 -13.03 28.40
C ARG A 51 -10.57 -13.16 28.56
N GLU A 52 -11.02 -13.34 29.81
CA GLU A 52 -12.45 -13.32 30.15
C GLU A 52 -13.13 -11.98 29.79
N HIS A 53 -12.38 -10.88 29.97
CA HIS A 53 -12.79 -9.54 29.57
C HIS A 53 -11.71 -8.90 28.67
N PRO A 54 -11.78 -9.12 27.35
CA PRO A 54 -10.85 -8.52 26.42
C PRO A 54 -10.98 -7.00 26.43
N PRO A 55 -9.88 -6.24 26.58
CA PRO A 55 -9.94 -4.79 26.55
C PRO A 55 -10.10 -4.28 25.11
N ARG A 56 -10.58 -3.03 24.99
CA ARG A 56 -10.49 -2.31 23.71
C ARG A 56 -9.02 -2.16 23.30
N LEU A 57 -8.71 -2.52 22.06
CA LEU A 57 -7.37 -2.44 21.50
C LEU A 57 -7.20 -1.19 20.64
N TRP A 58 -6.21 -0.36 21.00
CA TRP A 58 -5.81 0.82 20.25
C TRP A 58 -4.42 0.63 19.66
N VAL A 59 -4.22 1.02 18.40
CA VAL A 59 -2.89 1.21 17.82
C VAL A 59 -2.69 2.67 17.49
N LEU A 60 -1.69 3.26 18.13
CA LEU A 60 -1.25 4.62 17.88
C LEU A 60 -0.10 4.62 16.86
N GLY A 61 -0.25 5.40 15.79
CA GLY A 61 0.79 5.66 14.79
C GLY A 61 1.06 7.15 14.64
N HIS A 62 2.25 7.50 14.15
CA HIS A 62 2.55 8.87 13.73
C HIS A 62 2.41 8.95 12.21
N ALA A 63 1.62 9.90 11.73
CA ALA A 63 1.39 10.11 10.31
C ALA A 63 2.73 10.34 9.59
N GLY A 64 2.97 9.61 8.49
CA GLY A 64 4.18 9.75 7.67
C GLY A 64 5.43 9.02 8.17
N ARG A 65 5.53 8.63 9.45
CA ARG A 65 6.75 8.02 10.01
C ARG A 65 7.01 6.59 9.52
N SER A 66 5.96 5.77 9.41
CA SER A 66 6.09 4.37 8.94
C SER A 66 4.86 3.94 8.15
N PRO A 67 4.67 4.46 6.93
CA PRO A 67 3.43 4.29 6.16
C PRO A 67 3.13 2.81 5.85
N LEU A 68 4.16 2.00 5.58
CA LEU A 68 3.97 0.56 5.34
C LEU A 68 3.53 -0.20 6.60
N SER A 69 4.11 0.13 7.76
CA SER A 69 3.79 -0.54 9.02
C SER A 69 2.35 -0.24 9.45
N ILE A 70 1.94 1.04 9.39
CA ILE A 70 0.58 1.42 9.77
C ILE A 70 -0.46 0.89 8.79
N ALA A 71 -0.17 0.88 7.49
CA ALA A 71 -1.06 0.29 6.49
C ALA A 71 -1.25 -1.22 6.70
N ALA A 72 -0.18 -1.92 7.09
CA ALA A 72 -0.28 -3.35 7.36
C ALA A 72 -1.07 -3.66 8.64
N VAL A 73 -0.89 -2.86 9.70
CA VAL A 73 -1.71 -2.99 10.92
C VAL A 73 -3.18 -2.66 10.65
N ARG A 74 -3.48 -1.65 9.84
CA ARG A 74 -4.85 -1.37 9.38
C ARG A 74 -5.49 -2.58 8.69
N GLY A 75 -4.75 -3.24 7.80
CA GLY A 75 -5.21 -4.46 7.14
C GLY A 75 -5.54 -5.59 8.13
N LEU A 76 -4.66 -5.81 9.11
CA LEU A 76 -4.89 -6.77 10.19
C LEU A 76 -6.13 -6.41 11.01
N PHE A 77 -6.27 -5.14 11.40
CA PHE A 77 -7.36 -4.68 12.27
C PHE A 77 -8.71 -4.72 11.58
N ARG A 78 -8.77 -4.48 10.28
CA ARG A 78 -10.00 -4.69 9.50
C ARG A 78 -10.47 -6.13 9.57
N THR A 79 -9.56 -7.11 9.57
CA THR A 79 -9.90 -8.53 9.72
C THR A 79 -10.29 -8.84 11.16
N ALA A 80 -9.49 -8.39 12.13
CA ALA A 80 -9.75 -8.58 13.55
C ALA A 80 -11.07 -7.95 14.01
N ALA A 81 -11.52 -6.85 13.40
CA ALA A 81 -12.81 -6.25 13.70
C ALA A 81 -14.00 -7.17 13.37
N TYR A 82 -13.85 -8.07 12.39
CA TYR A 82 -14.86 -9.09 12.06
C TYR A 82 -14.70 -10.38 12.87
N GLU A 83 -13.47 -10.81 13.13
CA GLU A 83 -13.20 -12.06 13.86
C GLU A 83 -13.30 -11.91 15.38
N HIS A 84 -12.94 -10.74 15.90
CA HIS A 84 -12.85 -10.41 17.33
C HIS A 84 -13.49 -9.04 17.63
N PRO A 85 -14.81 -8.87 17.39
CA PRO A 85 -15.51 -7.59 17.61
C PRO A 85 -15.40 -7.09 19.06
N GLU A 86 -15.22 -7.98 20.03
CA GLU A 86 -15.00 -7.67 21.44
C GLU A 86 -13.77 -6.80 21.71
N LEU A 87 -12.72 -6.89 20.86
CA LEU A 87 -11.53 -6.05 20.99
C LEU A 87 -11.76 -4.60 20.56
N ARG A 88 -12.87 -4.30 19.88
CA ARG A 88 -13.20 -2.94 19.38
C ARG A 88 -12.01 -2.21 18.75
N ALA A 89 -11.23 -2.94 17.93
CA ALA A 89 -9.91 -2.53 17.48
C ALA A 89 -9.93 -1.21 16.71
N THR A 90 -9.15 -0.22 17.14
CA THR A 90 -9.14 1.14 16.57
C THR A 90 -7.70 1.57 16.24
N VAL A 91 -7.50 2.12 15.05
CA VAL A 91 -6.21 2.71 14.64
C VAL A 91 -6.31 4.23 14.74
N LEU A 92 -5.37 4.85 15.44
CA LEU A 92 -5.27 6.30 15.60
C LEU A 92 -3.92 6.76 15.04
N GLU A 93 -3.92 7.47 13.92
CA GLU A 93 -2.74 8.19 13.44
C GLU A 93 -2.75 9.62 13.96
N VAL A 94 -1.61 10.11 14.42
CA VAL A 94 -1.45 11.48 14.93
C VAL A 94 -0.36 12.17 14.12
N ALA A 95 -0.60 13.41 13.70
CA ALA A 95 0.44 14.23 13.10
C ALA A 95 1.60 14.43 14.09
N GLU A 96 2.82 14.38 13.57
CA GLU A 96 4.03 14.44 14.40
C GLU A 96 4.22 15.80 15.08
N GLU A 97 3.71 16.87 14.47
CA GLU A 97 3.85 18.24 14.95
C GLU A 97 2.49 18.92 15.12
N GLY A 98 2.38 19.76 16.15
CA GLY A 98 1.23 20.65 16.36
C GLY A 98 -0.02 20.00 16.97
N MET A 99 -0.04 18.68 17.22
CA MET A 99 -1.19 18.03 17.86
C MET A 99 -1.08 18.02 19.39
N PRO A 100 -2.06 18.60 20.12
CA PRO A 100 -2.07 18.53 21.58
C PRO A 100 -2.42 17.12 22.05
N TYR A 101 -1.68 16.60 23.04
CA TYR A 101 -1.94 15.29 23.65
C TYR A 101 -3.37 15.15 24.21
N THR A 102 -4.02 16.26 24.58
CA THR A 102 -5.41 16.28 25.04
C THR A 102 -6.38 15.77 23.98
N ALA A 103 -6.12 15.99 22.68
CA ALA A 103 -6.94 15.44 21.60
C ALA A 103 -6.82 13.91 21.53
N VAL A 104 -5.59 13.38 21.66
CA VAL A 104 -5.34 11.93 21.71
C VAL A 104 -6.04 11.30 22.92
N VAL A 105 -5.88 11.92 24.11
CA VAL A 105 -6.54 11.47 25.33
C VAL A 105 -8.07 11.51 25.19
N GLY A 106 -8.61 12.54 24.55
CA GLY A 106 -10.04 12.64 24.24
C GLY A 106 -10.56 11.45 23.43
N GLU A 107 -9.84 11.03 22.39
CA GLU A 107 -10.20 9.83 21.62
C GLU A 107 -10.13 8.55 22.45
N LEU A 108 -9.08 8.39 23.27
CA LEU A 108 -8.86 7.18 24.06
C LEU A 108 -9.89 7.00 25.18
N LEU A 109 -10.37 8.10 25.77
CA LEU A 109 -11.34 8.09 26.88
C LEU A 109 -12.80 8.02 26.43
N ASP A 110 -13.10 8.27 25.15
CA ASP A 110 -14.45 8.16 24.63
C ASP A 110 -14.82 6.69 24.32
N GLU A 111 -15.38 6.04 25.33
CA GLU A 111 -15.81 4.64 25.25
C GLU A 111 -17.03 4.42 24.35
N SER A 112 -17.73 5.49 23.92
CA SER A 112 -18.91 5.38 23.06
C SER A 112 -18.55 5.12 21.59
N GLN A 113 -17.30 5.42 21.19
CA GLN A 113 -16.93 5.37 19.79
C GLN A 113 -16.90 3.95 19.21
N PRO A 114 -17.40 3.75 17.98
CA PRO A 114 -17.21 2.48 17.30
C PRO A 114 -15.73 2.24 16.96
N PRO A 115 -15.35 1.00 16.63
CA PRO A 115 -14.07 0.70 16.01
C PRO A 115 -13.90 1.52 14.72
N ALA A 116 -12.75 2.14 14.54
CA ALA A 116 -12.52 3.07 13.43
C ALA A 116 -11.03 3.16 13.04
N GLU A 117 -10.79 3.76 11.87
CA GLU A 117 -9.47 4.27 11.49
C GLU A 117 -9.54 5.80 11.53
N ILE A 118 -8.84 6.39 12.51
CA ILE A 118 -8.88 7.82 12.82
C ILE A 118 -7.51 8.42 12.49
N ALA A 119 -7.51 9.62 11.91
CA ALA A 119 -6.32 10.45 11.77
C ALA A 119 -6.57 11.81 12.44
N LEU A 120 -5.70 12.19 13.36
CA LEU A 120 -5.65 13.49 13.99
C LEU A 120 -4.56 14.31 13.30
N LEU A 121 -5.00 15.19 12.39
CA LEU A 121 -4.14 16.05 11.58
C LEU A 121 -4.31 17.51 12.01
N PRO A 122 -3.42 18.44 11.64
CA PRO A 122 -3.56 19.86 11.98
C PRO A 122 -4.89 20.47 11.51
N GLU A 123 -5.42 20.00 10.37
CA GLU A 123 -6.72 20.36 9.83
C GLU A 123 -7.92 19.77 10.60
N GLY A 124 -7.68 18.85 11.53
CA GLY A 124 -8.67 18.27 12.43
C GLY A 124 -8.74 16.76 12.41
N ARG A 125 -9.83 16.24 13.01
CA ARG A 125 -10.11 14.81 13.13
C ARG A 125 -10.73 14.25 11.85
N HIS A 126 -10.11 13.21 11.32
CA HIS A 126 -10.54 12.51 10.12
C HIS A 126 -10.85 11.05 10.45
N VAL A 127 -11.89 10.49 9.85
CA VAL A 127 -12.27 9.08 9.99
C VAL A 127 -12.33 8.46 8.60
N ALA A 128 -11.69 7.31 8.41
CA ALA A 128 -11.74 6.62 7.14
C ALA A 128 -13.17 6.14 6.85
N GLN A 129 -13.69 6.51 5.67
CA GLN A 129 -14.99 6.07 5.19
C GLN A 129 -14.86 5.58 3.75
N MET A 130 -15.60 4.51 3.44
CA MET A 130 -15.71 4.04 2.07
C MET A 130 -16.80 4.83 1.35
N LEU A 131 -16.41 5.51 0.26
CA LEU A 131 -17.34 6.22 -0.60
C LEU A 131 -17.60 5.40 -1.87
N ASN A 132 -18.84 5.44 -2.35
CA ASN A 132 -19.19 4.85 -3.64
C ASN A 132 -18.75 5.78 -4.78
N GLY A 133 -18.29 5.20 -5.87
CA GLY A 133 -17.97 5.93 -7.10
C GLY A 133 -16.51 5.82 -7.51
N PRO A 134 -16.11 6.48 -8.60
CA PRO A 134 -14.78 6.34 -9.21
C PRO A 134 -13.61 6.87 -8.35
N GLY A 135 -13.85 7.17 -7.07
CA GLY A 135 -12.97 7.92 -6.20
C GLY A 135 -12.92 9.38 -6.64
N SER A 136 -13.16 10.33 -5.73
CA SER A 136 -12.73 11.69 -5.98
C SER A 136 -11.19 11.69 -5.95
N VAL A 137 -10.56 11.41 -7.09
CA VAL A 137 -9.18 11.80 -7.31
C VAL A 137 -9.20 13.32 -7.12
N GLY A 138 -8.63 13.78 -6.00
CA GLY A 138 -8.61 15.19 -5.63
C GLY A 138 -8.29 16.04 -6.86
N THR A 139 -9.09 17.07 -7.05
CA THR A 139 -8.87 18.16 -8.01
C THR A 139 -7.41 18.61 -7.95
N GLY A 140 -6.58 18.17 -8.91
CA GLY A 140 -5.15 18.46 -8.80
C GLY A 140 -4.22 17.88 -9.85
N THR A 141 -4.68 17.42 -11.01
CA THR A 141 -3.98 17.42 -12.31
C THR A 141 -4.85 16.62 -13.27
N ALA A 142 -5.13 17.16 -14.46
CA ALA A 142 -5.78 16.41 -15.52
C ALA A 142 -5.09 15.05 -15.66
N ALA A 143 -5.85 13.96 -15.56
CA ALA A 143 -5.35 12.62 -15.82
C ALA A 143 -4.53 12.67 -17.11
N SER A 144 -3.23 12.38 -17.01
CA SER A 144 -2.32 12.42 -18.15
C SER A 144 -2.96 11.65 -19.30
N ALA A 145 -3.03 12.25 -20.49
CA ALA A 145 -3.60 11.64 -21.70
C ALA A 145 -2.80 10.42 -22.19
N THR A 146 -1.77 10.00 -21.46
CA THR A 146 -0.99 8.80 -21.74
C THR A 146 -1.87 7.57 -21.52
N PRO A 147 -1.96 6.64 -22.49
CA PRO A 147 -2.68 5.40 -22.28
C PRO A 147 -2.07 4.65 -21.09
N PRO A 148 -2.87 3.97 -20.25
CA PRO A 148 -2.38 3.25 -19.08
C PRO A 148 -1.42 2.11 -19.44
N VAL A 149 -1.39 1.71 -20.71
CA VAL A 149 -0.46 0.73 -21.27
C VAL A 149 0.16 1.36 -22.53
N PRO A 150 1.32 2.03 -22.42
CA PRO A 150 2.05 2.49 -23.60
C PRO A 150 2.38 1.30 -24.53
N PRO A 151 2.06 1.39 -25.83
CA PRO A 151 2.41 0.35 -26.81
C PRO A 151 3.93 0.14 -26.86
N GLY A 152 4.36 -1.11 -27.03
CA GLY A 152 5.77 -1.50 -27.11
C GLY A 152 6.51 -1.56 -25.77
N ALA A 153 5.91 -1.10 -24.66
CA ALA A 153 6.54 -1.16 -23.34
C ALA A 153 6.67 -2.59 -22.79
N ALA A 154 7.57 -2.77 -21.83
CA ALA A 154 7.79 -4.04 -21.14
C ALA A 154 7.16 -4.04 -19.74
N TYR A 155 6.49 -5.13 -19.36
CA TYR A 155 5.78 -5.27 -18.09
C TYR A 155 6.23 -6.52 -17.33
N LEU A 156 6.34 -6.43 -16.00
CA LEU A 156 6.54 -7.56 -15.10
C LEU A 156 5.24 -7.82 -14.34
N VAL A 157 4.70 -9.03 -14.45
CA VAL A 157 3.50 -9.46 -13.72
C VAL A 157 3.89 -10.51 -12.68
N THR A 158 3.80 -10.15 -11.40
CA THR A 158 3.99 -11.10 -10.29
C THR A 158 2.68 -11.85 -10.04
N GLY A 159 2.76 -13.16 -9.77
CA GLY A 159 1.56 -14.01 -9.67
C GLY A 159 0.83 -14.19 -11.02
N GLY A 160 1.48 -13.91 -12.15
CA GLY A 160 0.85 -13.90 -13.48
C GLY A 160 0.37 -15.27 -13.99
N LEU A 161 0.73 -16.36 -13.30
CA LEU A 161 0.25 -17.71 -13.59
C LEU A 161 -1.05 -18.09 -12.83
N GLY A 162 -1.58 -17.19 -11.99
CA GLY A 162 -2.88 -17.36 -11.32
C GLY A 162 -4.05 -16.80 -12.14
N GLY A 163 -5.29 -17.02 -11.69
CA GLY A 163 -6.50 -16.62 -12.43
C GLY A 163 -6.53 -15.15 -12.85
N LEU A 164 -6.40 -14.21 -11.91
CA LEU A 164 -6.34 -12.77 -12.21
C LEU A 164 -5.06 -12.37 -12.94
N GLY A 165 -3.96 -13.08 -12.69
CA GLY A 165 -2.67 -12.82 -13.32
C GLY A 165 -2.71 -13.06 -14.82
N LEU A 166 -3.32 -14.17 -15.26
CA LEU A 166 -3.48 -14.51 -16.66
C LEU A 166 -4.37 -13.50 -17.40
N LEU A 167 -5.50 -13.10 -16.80
CA LEU A 167 -6.36 -12.05 -17.35
C LEU A 167 -5.62 -10.72 -17.49
N THR A 168 -4.75 -10.39 -16.54
CA THR A 168 -3.92 -9.18 -16.59
C THR A 168 -2.91 -9.25 -17.72
N VAL A 169 -2.23 -10.39 -17.89
CA VAL A 169 -1.28 -10.64 -19.00
C VAL A 169 -1.99 -10.51 -20.35
N GLU A 170 -3.16 -11.13 -20.50
CA GLU A 170 -3.95 -11.07 -21.73
C GLU A 170 -4.39 -9.63 -22.05
N TRP A 171 -4.84 -8.90 -21.02
CA TRP A 171 -5.21 -7.50 -21.14
C TRP A 171 -4.03 -6.61 -21.57
N LEU A 172 -2.83 -6.81 -21.00
CA LEU A 172 -1.61 -6.10 -21.41
C LEU A 172 -1.23 -6.41 -22.86
N ALA A 173 -1.31 -7.69 -23.26
CA ALA A 173 -1.02 -8.12 -24.63
C ALA A 173 -1.97 -7.48 -25.64
N ARG A 174 -3.29 -7.48 -25.35
CA ARG A 174 -4.31 -6.83 -26.18
C ARG A 174 -4.12 -5.31 -26.32
N ARG A 175 -3.46 -4.66 -25.35
CA ARG A 175 -3.13 -3.23 -25.39
C ARG A 175 -1.77 -2.92 -26.03
N GLY A 176 -1.11 -3.91 -26.60
CA GLY A 176 0.12 -3.71 -27.36
C GLY A 176 1.38 -3.64 -26.49
N ALA A 177 1.38 -4.25 -25.30
CA ALA A 177 2.62 -4.48 -24.56
C ALA A 177 3.64 -5.20 -25.46
N GLY A 178 4.85 -4.63 -25.57
CA GLY A 178 5.91 -5.21 -26.42
C GLY A 178 6.60 -6.41 -25.78
N ARG A 179 6.59 -6.49 -24.46
CA ARG A 179 7.12 -7.64 -23.70
C ARG A 179 6.36 -7.80 -22.39
N ILE A 180 6.04 -9.04 -22.03
CA ILE A 180 5.45 -9.37 -20.74
C ILE A 180 6.31 -10.47 -20.10
N VAL A 181 6.85 -10.17 -18.92
CA VAL A 181 7.58 -11.14 -18.09
C VAL A 181 6.64 -11.56 -16.96
N ILE A 182 6.43 -12.87 -16.82
CA ILE A 182 5.62 -13.43 -15.75
C ILE A 182 6.56 -13.99 -14.68
N SER A 183 6.36 -13.61 -13.43
CA SER A 183 7.11 -14.13 -12.29
C SER A 183 6.16 -14.74 -11.26
N GLY A 184 6.48 -15.93 -10.78
CA GLY A 184 5.67 -16.65 -9.81
C GLY A 184 6.45 -17.80 -9.18
N ARG A 185 5.93 -18.35 -8.09
CA ARG A 185 6.52 -19.50 -7.39
C ARG A 185 6.09 -20.84 -7.98
N SER A 186 4.99 -20.85 -8.74
CA SER A 186 4.44 -22.05 -9.36
C SER A 186 5.07 -22.26 -10.73
N ALA A 187 5.27 -23.52 -11.10
CA ALA A 187 5.67 -23.85 -12.47
C ALA A 187 4.60 -23.37 -13.47
N PRO A 188 4.98 -22.91 -14.67
CA PRO A 188 4.02 -22.61 -15.71
C PRO A 188 3.21 -23.88 -16.00
N MET A 189 1.89 -23.81 -15.87
CA MET A 189 1.02 -24.85 -16.40
C MET A 189 1.29 -24.95 -17.90
N THR A 190 1.71 -26.13 -18.36
CA THR A 190 1.97 -26.40 -19.77
C THR A 190 0.64 -26.53 -20.53
N ALA A 191 -0.22 -25.53 -20.45
CA ALA A 191 -1.41 -25.40 -21.29
C ALA A 191 -1.03 -24.47 -22.44
N GLY A 192 -0.65 -25.08 -23.57
CA GLY A 192 -0.51 -24.48 -24.91
C GLY A 192 -0.27 -22.97 -24.96
N LEU A 193 0.95 -22.52 -24.68
CA LEU A 193 1.41 -21.25 -25.24
C LEU A 193 1.45 -21.42 -26.77
N PRO A 194 0.67 -20.67 -27.57
CA PRO A 194 0.85 -20.69 -29.01
C PRO A 194 2.30 -20.28 -29.29
N ALA A 195 2.98 -21.10 -30.09
CA ALA A 195 4.38 -20.91 -30.44
C ALA A 195 4.59 -19.45 -30.86
N ALA A 196 5.44 -18.74 -30.13
CA ALA A 196 5.80 -17.37 -30.45
C ALA A 196 6.48 -17.36 -31.83
N SER A 197 5.72 -17.02 -32.87
CA SER A 197 6.27 -16.81 -34.20
C SER A 197 7.16 -15.57 -34.15
N ARG A 198 8.48 -15.79 -34.17
CA ARG A 198 9.43 -14.74 -34.53
C ARG A 198 9.14 -14.30 -35.97
N ARG A 199 8.86 -13.01 -36.16
CA ARG A 199 9.12 -12.31 -37.42
C ARG A 199 10.41 -11.53 -37.25
#